data_AF-S5U590-F1
#
_entry.id   AF-S5U590-F1
#
_cell.length_a   1.000
_cell.length_b   1.000
_cell.length_c   1.000
_cell.angle_alpha   90.00
_cell.angle_beta   90.00
_cell.angle_gamma   90.00
#
_symmetry.space_group_name_H-M   'P 1'
#
loop_
_entity.id
_entity.type
_entity.pdbx_description
1 polymer ?
#
loop_
_entity_poly.entity_id
_entity_poly.type
_entity_poly.pdbx_seq_one_letter_code
_entity_poly.pdbx_strand_id
1 'polypeptide(L)'
;MVKKCVMIIPYNASRRTFSDEIVNTMVKKGKLYYKDDDSKVGLTRGQITIIAGLIMDILLLDFPNLQEFILYTKAISKLCSELDFPVVWEVPNGISVHQYYRESKSVKIKKSLYSNNTITLTNLINEIDERKQKIALMPNFIHSLDAGVLAILVNNLWDTPGFNHKINTIHDCFTTTLVDMKDLKSILVNTYTKMYLDDTFLIGSIEQF
;
A
#
# COMPACT_ATOMS: atom_id res chain seq x y z
N MET A 1 0.49 12.24 -15.42
CA MET A 1 -0.23 12.87 -14.29
C MET A 1 -0.97 11.83 -13.46
N VAL A 2 -1.89 11.07 -14.07
CA VAL A 2 -2.87 10.24 -13.33
C VAL A 2 -2.26 8.95 -12.75
N LYS A 3 -1.32 8.28 -13.44
CA LYS A 3 -0.73 7.00 -13.00
C LYS A 3 -0.29 6.98 -11.52
N LYS A 4 0.59 7.90 -11.11
CA LYS A 4 1.10 7.95 -9.73
C LYS A 4 0.01 8.19 -8.70
N CYS A 5 -0.97 9.01 -9.06
CA CYS A 5 -2.07 9.37 -8.18
C CYS A 5 -3.05 8.20 -8.03
N VAL A 6 -3.31 7.45 -9.09
CA VAL A 6 -4.14 6.23 -9.05
C VAL A 6 -3.48 5.14 -8.20
N MET A 7 -2.16 4.97 -8.33
CA MET A 7 -1.41 3.96 -7.57
C MET A 7 -1.48 4.16 -6.05
N ILE A 8 -1.79 5.37 -5.56
CA ILE A 8 -1.88 5.63 -4.12
C ILE A 8 -3.28 5.44 -3.53
N ILE A 9 -4.31 5.25 -4.36
CA ILE A 9 -5.69 5.06 -3.88
C ILE A 9 -5.84 3.74 -3.11
N PRO A 10 -5.28 2.59 -3.56
CA PRO A 10 -5.24 1.36 -2.76
C PRO A 10 -4.45 1.48 -1.46
N TYR A 11 -3.79 2.62 -1.22
CA TYR A 11 -3.08 2.94 0.02
C TYR A 11 -3.83 3.95 0.90
N ASN A 12 -5.15 4.08 0.72
CA ASN A 12 -6.04 4.94 1.49
C ASN A 12 -5.62 6.43 1.43
N ALA A 13 -5.04 6.83 0.29
CA ALA A 13 -4.62 8.22 0.07
C ALA A 13 -5.81 9.17 0.19
N SER A 14 -5.61 10.24 0.95
CA SER A 14 -6.61 11.30 1.04
C SER A 14 -6.62 12.16 -0.23
N ARG A 15 -7.73 12.87 -0.48
CA ARG A 15 -7.81 13.89 -1.55
C ARG A 15 -6.66 14.90 -1.48
N ARG A 16 -6.20 15.23 -0.26
CA ARG A 16 -5.04 16.10 -0.03
C ARG A 16 -3.75 15.44 -0.51
N THR A 17 -3.49 14.20 -0.10
CA THR A 17 -2.32 13.42 -0.54
C THR A 17 -2.28 13.29 -2.07
N PHE A 18 -3.44 13.04 -2.68
CA PHE A 18 -3.59 12.99 -4.14
C PHE A 18 -3.27 14.34 -4.80
N SER A 19 -3.79 15.43 -4.24
CA SER A 19 -3.49 16.79 -4.71
C SER A 19 -2.01 17.11 -4.61
N ASP A 20 -1.37 16.77 -3.49
CA ASP A 20 0.05 16.97 -3.25
C ASP A 20 0.90 16.18 -4.26
N GLU A 21 0.49 14.96 -4.62
CA GLU A 21 1.17 14.15 -5.63
C GLU A 21 1.02 14.71 -7.06
N ILE A 22 -0.16 15.26 -7.40
CA ILE A 22 -0.33 16.00 -8.65
C ILE A 22 0.60 17.21 -8.68
N VAL A 23 0.66 17.99 -7.59
CA VAL A 23 1.55 19.15 -7.48
C VAL A 23 3.01 18.71 -7.66
N ASN A 24 3.45 17.66 -6.97
CA ASN A 24 4.82 17.14 -7.08
C ASN A 24 5.15 16.68 -8.51
N THR A 25 4.16 16.11 -9.22
CA THR A 25 4.33 15.67 -10.60
C THR A 25 4.35 16.85 -11.59
N MET A 26 3.60 17.91 -11.31
CA MET A 26 3.50 19.12 -12.15
C MET A 26 4.60 20.16 -11.89
N VAL A 27 5.13 20.23 -10.67
CA VAL A 27 6.20 21.14 -10.30
C VAL A 27 7.54 20.57 -10.76
N LYS A 28 7.98 20.96 -11.95
CA LYS A 28 9.38 20.84 -12.37
C LYS A 28 10.09 22.18 -12.18
N LYS A 29 11.16 22.21 -11.39
CA LYS A 29 11.98 23.42 -11.13
C LYS A 29 11.20 24.61 -10.51
N GLY A 30 10.33 24.34 -9.53
CA GLY A 30 9.72 25.38 -8.69
C GLY A 30 8.60 26.21 -9.34
N LYS A 31 8.04 25.77 -10.48
CA LYS A 31 6.88 26.42 -11.11
C LYS A 31 5.85 25.37 -11.53
N LEU A 32 4.58 25.63 -11.21
CA LEU A 32 3.42 24.83 -11.63
C LEU A 32 3.21 25.08 -13.12
N TYR A 33 3.64 24.14 -13.98
CA TYR A 33 3.41 24.23 -15.42
C TYR A 33 2.68 22.99 -15.89
N TYR A 34 1.48 23.16 -16.42
CA TYR A 34 0.96 22.26 -17.44
C TYR A 34 1.34 22.87 -18.80
N LYS A 35 2.11 22.14 -19.61
CA LYS A 35 2.43 22.54 -20.99
C LYS A 35 1.53 21.69 -21.89
N ASP A 36 0.39 22.25 -22.25
CA ASP A 36 -0.27 21.90 -23.50
C ASP A 36 0.19 22.91 -24.55
N ASP A 37 0.24 22.51 -25.81
CA ASP A 37 0.87 23.26 -26.91
C ASP A 37 0.70 24.79 -26.81
N ASP A 38 1.86 25.47 -26.82
CA ASP A 38 2.08 26.93 -26.85
C ASP A 38 1.46 27.84 -25.78
N SER A 39 0.70 27.33 -24.80
CA SER A 39 0.17 28.15 -23.70
C SER A 39 0.53 27.62 -22.31
N LYS A 40 1.20 28.45 -21.51
CA LYS A 40 1.48 28.13 -20.10
C LYS A 40 0.25 28.44 -19.26
N VAL A 41 -0.64 27.46 -19.11
CA VAL A 41 -1.74 27.56 -18.15
C VAL A 41 -1.21 27.25 -16.76
N GLY A 42 -1.16 28.26 -15.89
CA GLY A 42 -0.82 28.09 -14.49
C GLY A 42 -2.04 27.60 -13.70
N LEU A 43 -1.97 26.39 -13.16
CA LEU A 43 -3.00 25.88 -12.26
C LEU A 43 -2.73 26.33 -10.82
N THR A 44 -3.75 26.85 -10.15
CA THR A 44 -3.71 27.12 -8.71
C THR A 44 -3.85 25.83 -7.90
N ARG A 45 -3.40 25.85 -6.64
CA ARG A 45 -3.60 24.70 -5.72
C ARG A 45 -5.08 24.31 -5.58
N GLY A 46 -5.98 25.30 -5.52
CA GLY A 46 -7.42 25.04 -5.44
C GLY A 46 -7.94 24.27 -6.66
N GLN A 47 -7.53 24.65 -7.86
CA GLN A 47 -7.90 23.93 -9.09
C GLN A 47 -7.35 22.50 -9.09
N ILE A 48 -6.11 22.30 -8.62
CA ILE A 48 -5.53 20.95 -8.50
C ILE A 48 -6.30 20.09 -7.51
N THR A 49 -6.74 20.65 -6.39
CA THR A 49 -7.56 19.91 -5.42
C THR A 49 -8.93 19.51 -5.99
N ILE A 50 -9.55 20.37 -6.80
CA ILE A 50 -10.80 20.02 -7.50
C ILE A 50 -10.55 18.89 -8.49
N ILE A 51 -9.51 18.99 -9.32
CA ILE A 51 -9.14 17.94 -10.28
C ILE A 51 -8.83 16.62 -9.56
N ALA A 52 -8.10 16.67 -8.45
CA ALA A 52 -7.80 15.51 -7.61
C ALA A 52 -9.08 14.85 -7.10
N GLY A 53 -10.04 15.65 -6.60
CA GLY A 53 -11.34 15.17 -6.17
C GLY A 53 -12.11 14.48 -7.28
N LEU A 54 -12.22 15.12 -8.45
CA LEU A 54 -12.93 14.57 -9.61
C LEU A 54 -12.33 13.24 -10.09
N ILE A 55 -11.00 13.15 -10.19
CA ILE A 55 -10.34 11.91 -10.60
C ILE A 55 -10.59 10.79 -9.59
N MET A 56 -10.51 11.10 -8.29
CA MET A 56 -10.76 10.13 -7.24
C MET A 56 -12.22 9.65 -7.26
N ASP A 57 -13.16 10.56 -7.47
CA ASP A 57 -14.59 10.25 -7.52
C ASP A 57 -14.93 9.40 -8.76
N ILE A 58 -14.38 9.73 -9.94
CA ILE A 58 -14.52 8.91 -11.17
C ILE A 58 -13.94 7.51 -10.94
N LEU A 59 -12.77 7.41 -10.32
CA LEU A 59 -12.15 6.11 -10.09
C LEU A 59 -12.98 5.24 -9.13
N LEU A 60 -13.54 5.81 -8.06
CA LEU A 60 -14.41 5.04 -7.16
C LEU A 60 -15.73 4.64 -7.85
N LEU A 61 -16.21 5.45 -8.80
CA LEU A 61 -17.37 5.12 -9.62
C LEU A 61 -17.08 3.98 -10.61
N ASP A 62 -15.91 3.99 -11.25
CA ASP A 62 -15.48 2.95 -12.20
C ASP A 62 -15.12 1.61 -11.49
N PHE A 63 -14.73 1.67 -10.22
CA PHE A 63 -14.33 0.53 -9.41
C PHE A 63 -15.13 0.44 -8.09
N PRO A 64 -16.43 0.08 -8.14
CA PRO A 64 -17.29 0.06 -6.96
C PRO A 64 -16.82 -0.93 -5.88
N ASN A 65 -16.25 -2.07 -6.28
CA ASN A 65 -15.70 -3.06 -5.34
C ASN A 65 -14.53 -2.49 -4.51
N LEU A 66 -13.73 -1.59 -5.10
CA LEU A 66 -12.67 -0.89 -4.36
C LEU A 66 -13.26 0.05 -3.31
N GLN A 67 -14.35 0.75 -3.64
CA GLN A 67 -15.04 1.61 -2.69
C GLN A 67 -15.61 0.80 -1.52
N GLU A 68 -16.26 -0.32 -1.80
CA GLU A 68 -16.79 -1.23 -0.77
C GLU A 68 -15.67 -1.74 0.14
N PHE A 69 -14.56 -2.19 -0.44
CA PHE A 69 -13.40 -2.68 0.31
C PHE A 69 -12.76 -1.58 1.19
N ILE A 70 -12.67 -0.34 0.69
CA ILE A 70 -12.21 0.81 1.49
C ILE A 70 -13.15 1.08 2.68
N LEU A 71 -14.46 0.96 2.49
CA LEU A 71 -15.43 1.16 3.57
C LEU A 71 -15.34 0.04 4.60
N TYR A 72 -15.21 -1.21 4.15
CA TYR A 72 -15.05 -2.40 4.99
C TYR A 72 -13.82 -2.30 5.90
N THR A 73 -12.64 -2.06 5.31
CA THR A 73 -11.39 -1.90 6.07
C THR A 73 -11.44 -0.74 7.07
N LYS A 74 -12.08 0.38 6.70
CA LYS A 74 -12.30 1.51 7.62
C LYS A 74 -13.22 1.15 8.79
N ALA A 75 -14.23 0.32 8.56
CA ALA A 75 -15.15 -0.13 9.60
C ALA A 75 -14.45 -1.07 10.59
N ILE A 76 -13.73 -2.08 10.10
CA ILE A 76 -12.93 -3.00 10.94
C ILE A 76 -11.93 -2.23 11.79
N SER A 77 -11.12 -1.36 11.17
CA SER A 77 -10.11 -0.63 11.92
C SER A 77 -10.71 0.26 12.99
N LYS A 78 -11.91 0.82 12.77
CA LYS A 78 -12.63 1.61 13.78
C LYS A 78 -13.06 0.73 14.94
N LEU A 79 -13.71 -0.40 14.64
CA LEU A 79 -14.18 -1.35 15.64
C LEU A 79 -13.03 -1.88 16.52
N CYS A 80 -11.94 -2.34 15.91
CA CYS A 80 -10.78 -2.84 16.66
C CYS A 80 -10.16 -1.75 17.53
N SER A 81 -10.08 -0.52 17.05
CA SER A 81 -9.50 0.60 17.81
C SER A 81 -10.40 1.00 18.99
N GLU A 82 -11.72 0.98 18.84
CA GLU A 82 -12.68 1.23 19.94
C GLU A 82 -12.60 0.18 21.05
N LEU A 83 -12.21 -1.05 20.70
CA LEU A 83 -12.02 -2.17 21.63
C LEU A 83 -10.58 -2.28 22.16
N ASP A 84 -9.69 -1.37 21.78
CA ASP A 84 -8.24 -1.42 22.06
C ASP A 84 -7.56 -2.74 21.64
N PHE A 85 -8.05 -3.34 20.54
CA PHE A 85 -7.49 -4.56 19.97
C PHE A 85 -6.66 -4.30 18.70
N PRO A 86 -5.56 -5.05 18.51
CA PRO A 86 -4.85 -5.05 17.25
C PRO A 86 -5.73 -5.63 16.14
N VAL A 87 -5.49 -5.19 14.91
CA VAL A 87 -6.14 -5.80 13.73
C VAL A 87 -5.26 -6.97 13.30
N VAL A 88 -5.83 -8.17 13.25
CA VAL A 88 -5.13 -9.42 12.93
C VAL A 88 -5.81 -10.09 11.74
N TRP A 89 -5.01 -10.63 10.83
CA TRP A 89 -5.50 -11.45 9.72
C TRP A 89 -4.45 -12.48 9.35
N GLU A 90 -4.87 -13.58 8.72
CA GLU A 90 -3.97 -14.55 8.10
C GLU A 90 -3.91 -14.33 6.60
N VAL A 91 -2.77 -14.64 6.01
CA VAL A 91 -2.60 -14.67 4.55
C VAL A 91 -2.56 -16.12 4.05
N PRO A 92 -2.87 -16.38 2.77
CA PRO A 92 -2.97 -17.73 2.18
C PRO A 92 -1.82 -18.71 2.41
N ASN A 93 -0.61 -18.23 2.70
CA ASN A 93 0.54 -19.07 3.02
C ASN A 93 0.61 -19.48 4.51
N GLY A 94 -0.38 -19.12 5.32
CA GLY A 94 -0.47 -19.42 6.75
C GLY A 94 0.23 -18.42 7.66
N ILE A 95 0.75 -17.29 7.14
CA ILE A 95 1.35 -16.25 7.99
C ILE A 95 0.24 -15.42 8.63
N SER A 96 0.26 -15.29 9.96
CA SER A 96 -0.58 -14.34 10.69
C SER A 96 0.10 -12.98 10.80
N VAL A 97 -0.63 -11.92 10.45
CA VAL A 97 -0.15 -10.53 10.48
C VAL A 97 -0.90 -9.77 11.55
N HIS A 98 -0.14 -9.17 12.47
CA HIS A 98 -0.67 -8.38 13.58
C HIS A 98 -0.33 -6.91 13.36
N GLN A 99 -1.34 -6.09 13.05
CA GLN A 99 -1.18 -4.65 12.97
C GLN A 99 -1.52 -4.01 14.32
N TYR A 100 -0.52 -3.46 15.00
CA TYR A 100 -0.68 -2.77 16.27
C TYR A 100 0.05 -1.43 16.28
N TYR A 101 -0.56 -0.40 15.70
CA TYR A 101 -0.03 0.96 15.79
C TYR A 101 -0.36 1.54 17.15
N ARG A 102 0.70 1.83 17.91
CA ARG A 102 0.60 2.47 19.21
C ARG A 102 0.92 3.95 19.13
N GLU A 103 0.26 4.72 19.98
CA GLU A 103 0.63 6.10 20.23
C GLU A 103 2.05 6.17 20.78
N SER A 104 2.75 7.26 20.48
CA SER A 104 4.14 7.41 20.87
C SER A 104 4.41 8.83 21.35
N LYS A 105 5.05 8.96 22.51
CA LYS A 105 5.54 10.24 23.03
C LYS A 105 7.02 10.36 22.73
N SER A 106 7.38 11.41 21.99
CA SER A 106 8.76 11.72 21.67
C SER A 106 9.27 12.90 22.50
N VAL A 107 10.46 12.73 23.10
CA VAL A 107 11.17 13.79 23.82
C VAL A 107 12.44 14.12 23.07
N LYS A 108 12.62 15.40 22.73
CA LYS A 108 13.86 15.91 22.11
C LYS A 108 14.84 16.31 23.21
N ILE A 109 15.99 15.67 23.22
CA ILE A 109 17.09 15.93 24.15
C ILE A 109 18.22 16.61 23.38
N LYS A 110 18.65 17.78 23.86
CA LYS A 110 19.87 18.41 23.37
C LYS A 110 21.08 17.72 23.98
N LYS A 111 22.06 17.34 23.15
CA LYS A 111 23.28 16.69 23.62
C LYS A 111 24.16 17.63 24.47
N SER A 112 24.09 18.93 24.22
CA SER A 112 24.78 19.99 24.97
C SER A 112 24.07 21.32 24.75
N LEU A 113 24.22 22.28 25.67
CA LEU A 113 23.67 23.63 25.58
C LEU A 113 24.13 24.39 24.32
N TYR A 114 25.34 24.10 23.85
CA TYR A 114 25.98 24.77 22.71
C TYR A 114 25.87 24.01 21.39
N SER A 115 25.18 22.86 21.37
CA SER A 115 25.00 22.06 20.16
C SER A 115 23.58 22.17 19.64
N ASN A 116 23.45 22.36 18.32
CA ASN A 116 22.15 22.26 17.62
C ASN A 116 21.73 20.81 17.38
N ASN A 117 22.59 19.83 17.72
CA ASN A 117 22.28 18.42 17.53
C ASN A 117 21.33 17.96 18.65
N THR A 118 20.20 17.42 18.23
CA THR A 118 19.19 16.85 19.12
C THR A 118 19.05 15.36 18.88
N ILE A 119 18.85 14.61 19.95
CA ILE A 119 18.48 13.21 19.93
C ILE A 119 17.00 13.16 20.27
N THR A 120 16.21 12.44 19.49
CA THR A 120 14.79 12.22 19.79
C THR A 120 14.65 10.83 20.39
N LEU A 121 14.20 10.76 21.64
CA LEU A 121 13.80 9.50 22.27
C LEU A 121 12.30 9.34 22.10
N THR A 122 11.85 8.20 21.58
CA THR A 122 10.43 7.90 21.36
C THR A 122 10.04 6.73 22.24
N ASN A 123 9.10 6.96 23.16
CA ASN A 123 8.51 5.93 23.99
C ASN A 123 7.12 5.59 23.46
N LEU A 124 6.85 4.30 23.25
CA LEU A 124 5.52 3.82 22.93
C LEU A 124 4.62 3.92 24.16
N ILE A 125 3.40 4.36 23.94
CA ILE A 125 2.30 4.37 24.92
C ILE A 125 1.50 3.08 24.69
N ASN A 126 0.87 2.53 25.72
CA ASN A 126 -0.03 1.38 25.59
C ASN A 126 -1.43 1.80 25.15
N GLU A 127 -1.54 2.73 24.21
CA GLU A 127 -2.80 3.18 23.62
C GLU A 127 -2.71 3.02 22.10
N ILE A 128 -3.78 2.56 21.45
CA ILE A 128 -3.84 2.47 19.98
C ILE A 128 -3.86 3.86 19.34
N ASP A 129 -3.03 4.05 18.30
CA ASP A 129 -3.13 5.18 17.37
C ASP A 129 -4.18 4.83 16.31
N GLU A 130 -5.45 5.11 16.60
CA GLU A 130 -6.61 4.79 15.74
C GLU A 130 -6.41 5.32 14.32
N ARG A 131 -5.84 6.53 14.21
CA ARG A 131 -5.64 7.19 12.92
C ARG A 131 -4.63 6.43 12.07
N LYS A 132 -3.48 6.04 12.64
CA LYS A 132 -2.48 5.23 11.91
C LYS A 132 -3.02 3.85 11.60
N GLN A 133 -3.71 3.21 12.54
CA GLN A 133 -4.33 1.90 12.34
C GLN A 133 -5.24 1.91 11.10
N LYS A 134 -6.10 2.93 10.98
CA LYS A 134 -7.05 3.08 9.87
C LYS A 134 -6.41 3.37 8.53
N ILE A 135 -5.39 4.23 8.50
CA ILE A 135 -4.73 4.62 7.25
C ILE A 135 -3.85 3.47 6.72
N ALA A 136 -3.20 2.73 7.63
CA ALA A 136 -2.24 1.70 7.27
C ALA A 136 -2.85 0.33 6.97
N LEU A 137 -4.08 0.04 7.42
CA LEU A 137 -4.69 -1.29 7.28
C LEU A 137 -4.72 -1.77 5.83
N MET A 138 -5.30 -0.99 4.92
CA MET A 138 -5.42 -1.39 3.52
C MET A 138 -4.06 -1.59 2.83
N PRO A 139 -3.08 -0.66 2.94
CA PRO A 139 -1.72 -0.91 2.46
C PRO A 139 -1.09 -2.20 3.01
N ASN A 140 -1.14 -2.40 4.33
CA ASN A 140 -0.50 -3.54 4.98
C ASN A 140 -1.17 -4.85 4.59
N PHE A 141 -2.49 -4.86 4.44
CA PHE A 141 -3.24 -6.01 3.96
C PHE A 141 -2.81 -6.41 2.54
N ILE A 142 -2.82 -5.47 1.58
CA ILE A 142 -2.39 -5.75 0.20
C ILE A 142 -0.93 -6.21 0.15
N HIS A 143 -0.02 -5.52 0.86
CA HIS A 143 1.38 -5.93 0.89
C HIS A 143 1.59 -7.32 1.52
N SER A 144 0.78 -7.68 2.51
CA SER A 144 0.84 -9.02 3.10
C SER A 144 0.37 -10.09 2.11
N LEU A 145 -0.65 -9.81 1.29
CA LEU A 145 -1.09 -10.70 0.22
C LEU A 145 -0.01 -10.85 -0.84
N ASP A 146 0.61 -9.75 -1.30
CA ASP A 146 1.71 -9.79 -2.27
C ASP A 146 2.89 -10.63 -1.77
N ALA A 147 3.27 -10.45 -0.50
CA ALA A 147 4.31 -11.26 0.13
C ALA A 147 3.90 -12.74 0.27
N GLY A 148 2.63 -13.00 0.58
CA GLY A 148 2.05 -14.34 0.63
C GLY A 148 2.14 -15.07 -0.71
N VAL A 149 1.72 -14.40 -1.79
CA VAL A 149 1.83 -14.93 -3.16
C VAL A 149 3.28 -15.20 -3.53
N LEU A 150 4.17 -14.26 -3.25
CA LEU A 150 5.59 -14.40 -3.55
C LEU A 150 6.17 -15.66 -2.87
N ALA A 151 5.83 -15.91 -1.61
CA ALA A 151 6.27 -17.11 -0.91
C ALA A 151 5.74 -18.40 -1.56
N ILE A 152 4.45 -18.44 -1.91
CA ILE A 152 3.84 -19.59 -2.59
C ILE A 152 4.46 -19.80 -3.98
N LEU A 153 4.68 -18.72 -4.73
CA LEU A 153 5.32 -18.75 -6.04
C LEU A 153 6.73 -19.34 -5.97
N VAL A 154 7.53 -18.88 -5.01
CA VAL A 154 8.90 -19.38 -4.81
C VAL A 154 8.88 -20.88 -4.50
N ASN A 155 7.97 -21.34 -3.64
CA ASN A 155 7.80 -22.77 -3.35
C ASN A 155 7.40 -23.55 -4.61
N ASN A 156 6.41 -23.09 -5.37
CA ASN A 156 5.98 -23.73 -6.61
C ASN A 156 7.11 -23.83 -7.64
N LEU A 157 7.95 -22.79 -7.77
CA LEU A 157 9.12 -22.81 -8.65
C LEU A 157 10.20 -23.77 -8.15
N TRP A 158 10.38 -23.84 -6.83
CA TRP A 158 11.34 -24.76 -6.22
C TRP A 158 10.98 -26.23 -6.46
N ASP A 159 9.68 -26.54 -6.43
CA ASP A 159 9.17 -27.90 -6.66
C ASP A 159 9.03 -28.24 -8.15
N THR A 160 9.25 -27.30 -9.06
CA THR A 160 9.12 -27.52 -10.51
C THR A 160 10.33 -28.28 -11.06
N PRO A 161 10.14 -29.49 -11.62
CA PRO A 161 11.24 -30.26 -12.19
C PRO A 161 11.90 -29.52 -13.36
N GLY A 162 13.24 -29.42 -13.32
CA GLY A 162 14.02 -28.79 -14.39
C GLY A 162 14.16 -27.27 -14.28
N PHE A 163 13.51 -26.63 -13.31
CA PHE A 163 13.77 -25.22 -12.99
C PHE A 163 15.16 -25.09 -12.37
N ASN A 164 15.96 -24.12 -12.82
CA ASN A 164 17.35 -23.98 -12.42
C ASN A 164 17.56 -23.26 -11.07
N HIS A 165 16.45 -22.98 -10.36
CA HIS A 165 16.40 -22.30 -9.06
C HIS A 165 17.03 -20.89 -9.03
N LYS A 166 17.22 -20.24 -10.18
CA LYS A 166 17.67 -18.85 -10.26
C LYS A 166 16.45 -17.96 -10.36
N ILE A 167 16.01 -17.44 -9.23
CA ILE A 167 14.99 -16.41 -9.15
C ILE A 167 15.52 -15.22 -8.38
N ASN A 168 15.22 -14.01 -8.87
CA ASN A 168 15.41 -12.78 -8.13
C ASN A 168 14.11 -11.98 -8.16
N THR A 169 13.71 -11.46 -7.01
CA THR A 169 12.45 -10.74 -6.85
C THR A 169 12.66 -9.42 -6.12
N ILE A 170 11.90 -8.42 -6.54
CA ILE A 170 11.79 -7.12 -5.87
C ILE A 170 10.31 -6.85 -5.73
N HIS A 171 9.73 -7.29 -4.62
CA HIS A 171 8.29 -7.22 -4.37
C HIS A 171 7.47 -7.83 -5.53
N ASP A 172 6.84 -6.99 -6.34
CA ASP A 172 5.98 -7.34 -7.50
C ASP A 172 6.76 -7.57 -8.81
N CYS A 173 8.08 -7.46 -8.77
CA CYS A 173 8.96 -7.72 -9.92
C CYS A 173 9.67 -9.06 -9.78
N PHE A 174 9.54 -9.93 -10.79
CA PHE A 174 10.09 -11.29 -10.80
C PHE A 174 11.04 -11.47 -11.99
N THR A 175 12.22 -12.04 -11.75
CA THR A 175 13.25 -12.26 -12.77
C THR A 175 13.90 -13.63 -12.65
N THR A 176 14.25 -14.24 -13.78
CA THR A 176 14.97 -15.52 -13.88
C THR A 176 15.83 -15.52 -15.15
N THR A 177 16.47 -16.64 -15.47
CA THR A 177 17.21 -16.80 -16.73
C THR A 177 16.27 -16.88 -17.93
N LEU A 178 16.81 -16.66 -19.14
CA LEU A 178 16.00 -16.73 -20.37
C LEU A 178 15.38 -18.11 -20.61
N VAL A 179 16.07 -19.18 -20.17
CA VAL A 179 15.62 -20.57 -20.34
C VAL A 179 14.34 -20.84 -19.54
N ASP A 180 14.27 -20.31 -18.32
CA ASP A 180 13.21 -20.62 -17.36
C ASP A 180 12.09 -19.56 -17.35
N MET A 181 12.21 -18.50 -18.16
CA MET A 181 11.23 -17.41 -18.22
C MET A 181 9.82 -17.90 -18.58
N LYS A 182 9.72 -18.93 -19.42
CA LYS A 182 8.43 -19.54 -19.79
C LYS A 182 7.76 -20.19 -18.58
N ASP A 183 8.54 -20.94 -17.79
CA ASP A 183 8.05 -21.63 -16.60
C ASP A 183 7.68 -20.64 -15.52
N LEU A 184 8.54 -19.63 -15.26
CA LEU A 184 8.24 -18.53 -14.35
C LEU A 184 6.91 -17.87 -14.70
N LYS A 185 6.68 -17.50 -15.96
CA LYS A 185 5.43 -16.85 -16.39
C LYS A 185 4.22 -17.75 -16.16
N SER A 186 4.33 -19.04 -16.51
CA SER A 186 3.24 -20.01 -16.37
C SER A 186 2.86 -20.19 -14.89
N ILE A 187 3.87 -20.43 -14.05
CA ILE A 187 3.68 -20.68 -12.61
C ILE A 187 3.19 -19.41 -11.91
N LEU A 188 3.69 -18.23 -12.28
CA LEU A 188 3.21 -16.95 -11.78
C LEU A 188 1.72 -16.78 -12.03
N VAL A 189 1.26 -16.91 -13.28
CA VAL A 189 -0.16 -16.78 -13.62
C VAL A 189 -1.00 -17.80 -12.87
N ASN A 190 -0.56 -19.06 -12.81
CA ASN A 190 -1.27 -20.11 -12.08
C ASN A 190 -1.36 -19.82 -10.57
N THR A 191 -0.29 -19.33 -9.96
CA THR A 191 -0.24 -19.02 -8.53
C THR A 191 -1.20 -17.88 -8.18
N TYR A 192 -1.16 -16.78 -8.94
CA TYR A 192 -2.12 -15.68 -8.76
C TYR A 192 -3.56 -16.12 -9.02
N THR A 193 -3.79 -16.89 -10.08
CA THR A 193 -5.13 -17.40 -10.42
C THR A 193 -5.70 -18.24 -9.29
N LYS A 194 -4.91 -19.17 -8.74
CA LYS A 194 -5.34 -19.99 -7.59
C LYS A 194 -5.62 -19.14 -6.36
N MET A 195 -4.73 -18.20 -6.02
CA MET A 195 -4.89 -17.41 -4.81
C MET A 195 -6.14 -16.51 -4.83
N TYR A 196 -6.50 -15.97 -6.00
CA TYR A 196 -7.60 -15.00 -6.13
C TYR A 196 -8.92 -15.58 -6.64
N LEU A 197 -8.94 -16.79 -7.23
CA LEU A 197 -10.18 -17.44 -7.68
C LEU A 197 -10.67 -18.57 -6.77
N ASP A 198 -9.82 -19.06 -5.87
CA ASP A 198 -10.22 -20.06 -4.88
C ASP A 198 -10.75 -19.33 -3.63
N ASP A 199 -12.07 -19.36 -3.47
CA ASP A 199 -12.80 -18.71 -2.39
C ASP A 199 -12.28 -19.11 -0.99
N THR A 200 -11.69 -20.30 -0.86
CA THR A 200 -11.15 -20.78 0.42
C THR A 200 -9.98 -19.95 0.93
N PHE A 201 -9.21 -19.30 0.05
CA PHE A 201 -8.00 -18.57 0.43
C PHE A 201 -8.28 -17.12 0.84
N LEU A 202 -9.15 -16.41 0.09
CA LEU A 202 -9.46 -15.00 0.38
C LEU A 202 -10.51 -14.85 1.47
N ILE A 203 -11.57 -15.67 1.45
CA ILE A 203 -12.66 -15.56 2.42
C ILE A 203 -12.16 -15.96 3.81
N GLY A 204 -11.33 -17.01 3.92
CA GLY A 204 -10.72 -17.42 5.18
C GLY A 204 -9.84 -16.35 5.83
N SER A 205 -9.28 -15.44 5.04
CA SER A 205 -8.48 -14.30 5.53
C SER A 205 -9.35 -13.11 6.01
N ILE A 206 -10.59 -13.02 5.51
CA ILE A 206 -11.53 -11.92 5.75
C ILE A 206 -12.53 -12.27 6.86
N GLU A 207 -12.89 -13.55 7.02
CA GLU A 207 -13.80 -14.05 8.06
C GLU A 207 -13.19 -14.10 9.47
N GLN A 208 -11.90 -13.76 9.61
CA GLN A 208 -11.21 -13.72 10.91
C GLN A 208 -11.39 -12.38 11.66
N PHE A 209 -12.10 -11.41 11.07
CA PHE A 209 -12.43 -10.13 11.71
C PHE A 209 -13.67 -10.20 12.61
#